data_AF-A0A930AS30-F1
#
_entry.id   AF-A0A930AS30-F1
#
_cell.length_a   1.000
_cell.length_b   1.000
_cell.length_c   1.000
_cell.angle_alpha   90.00
_cell.angle_beta   90.00
_cell.angle_gamma   90.00
#
_symmetry.space_group_name_H-M   'P 1'
#
loop_
_entity.id
_entity.type
_entity.pdbx_description
1 polymer ?
#
loop_
_entity_poly.entity_id
_entity_poly.type
_entity_poly.pdbx_seq_one_letter_code
_entity_poly.pdbx_strand_id
1 'polypeptide(L)'
;MIVYKYFLKLAYRLKSYAILFLVIFMAMGLSQVLGNNEVTGFKDTQYQVMIKDESDGSSDIINALIAALQKDHKVTLTTNSDNSMKEAVYGNDVDGAIWIPSDVDSRINNGEAAVTIEIGNSLNGN
;
A
#
# COMPACT_ATOMS: atom_id res chain seq x y z
N MET A 1 -9.89 -2.85 -62.58
CA MET A 1 -9.70 -1.48 -62.04
C MET A 1 -10.89 -0.94 -61.21
N ILE A 2 -12.05 -1.60 -61.20
CA ILE A 2 -13.23 -1.20 -60.40
C ILE A 2 -13.10 -1.63 -58.93
N VAL A 3 -12.66 -2.86 -58.67
CA VAL A 3 -12.51 -3.42 -57.31
C VAL A 3 -11.53 -2.61 -56.46
N TYR A 4 -10.38 -2.22 -57.04
CA TYR A 4 -9.37 -1.38 -56.36
C TYR A 4 -9.92 -0.01 -55.97
N LYS A 5 -10.75 0.60 -56.82
CA LYS A 5 -11.36 1.90 -56.56
C LYS A 5 -12.39 1.83 -55.42
N TYR A 6 -13.13 0.74 -55.33
CA TYR A 6 -14.04 0.47 -54.21
C TYR A 6 -13.28 0.20 -52.91
N PHE A 7 -12.20 -0.58 -52.95
CA PHE A 7 -11.36 -0.83 -51.80
C PHE A 7 -10.75 0.45 -51.22
N LEU A 8 -10.18 1.31 -52.08
CA LEU A 8 -9.66 2.62 -51.66
C LEU A 8 -10.74 3.52 -51.06
N LYS A 9 -11.94 3.55 -51.65
CA LYS A 9 -13.07 4.31 -51.14
C LYS A 9 -13.53 3.82 -49.77
N LEU A 10 -13.49 2.50 -49.56
CA LEU A 10 -13.82 1.86 -48.30
C LEU A 10 -12.76 2.17 -47.22
N ALA A 11 -11.48 1.97 -47.54
CA ALA A 11 -10.36 2.30 -46.66
C ALA A 11 -10.37 3.79 -46.24
N TYR A 12 -10.68 4.70 -47.17
CA TYR A 12 -10.76 6.13 -46.89
C TYR A 12 -11.92 6.52 -45.98
N ARG A 13 -13.01 5.74 -45.97
CA ARG A 13 -14.15 5.92 -45.06
C ARG A 13 -13.86 5.33 -43.68
N LEU A 14 -13.12 4.22 -43.61
CA LEU A 14 -12.83 3.50 -42.37
C LEU A 14 -11.57 3.99 -41.64
N LYS A 15 -10.71 4.80 -42.28
CA LYS A 15 -9.49 5.34 -41.67
C LYS A 15 -9.71 6.06 -40.33
N SER A 16 -10.86 6.71 -40.14
CA SER A 16 -11.18 7.40 -38.88
C SER A 16 -11.32 6.42 -37.72
N TYR A 17 -11.88 5.23 -37.94
CA TYR A 17 -11.97 4.19 -36.93
C TYR A 17 -10.59 3.60 -36.60
N ALA A 18 -9.73 3.43 -37.60
CA ALA A 18 -8.35 2.99 -37.39
C ALA A 18 -7.53 4.00 -36.58
N ILE A 19 -7.69 5.30 -36.85
CA ILE A 19 -7.03 6.37 -36.09
C ILE A 19 -7.54 6.38 -34.63
N LEU A 20 -8.86 6.26 -34.42
CA LEU A 20 -9.43 6.26 -33.08
C LEU A 20 -8.98 5.04 -32.25
N PHE A 21 -8.89 3.87 -32.89
CA PHE A 21 -8.31 2.67 -32.27
C PHE A 21 -6.84 2.88 -31.87
N LEU A 22 -6.04 3.47 -32.75
CA LEU A 22 -4.62 3.75 -32.48
C LEU A 22 -4.43 4.70 -31.30
N VAL A 23 -5.28 5.74 -31.17
CA VAL A 23 -5.22 6.69 -30.05
C VAL A 23 -5.55 6.00 -28.72
N ILE A 24 -6.58 5.15 -28.67
CA ILE A 24 -6.92 4.39 -27.46
C ILE A 24 -5.79 3.43 -27.08
N PHE A 25 -5.21 2.73 -28.06
CA PHE A 25 -4.10 1.82 -27.84
C PHE A 25 -2.86 2.53 -27.30
N MET A 26 -2.51 3.70 -27.86
CA MET A 26 -1.43 4.55 -27.35
C MET A 26 -1.71 5.06 -25.93
N ALA A 27 -2.94 5.50 -25.65
CA ALA A 27 -3.31 5.96 -24.31
C ALA A 27 -3.17 4.83 -23.26
N MET A 28 -3.64 3.62 -23.56
CA MET A 28 -3.48 2.45 -22.68
C MET A 28 -2.02 2.01 -22.54
N GLY A 29 -1.22 2.14 -23.61
CA GLY A 29 0.22 1.83 -23.57
C GLY A 29 1.00 2.81 -22.70
N LEU A 30 0.72 4.11 -22.81
CA LEU A 30 1.38 5.15 -22.02
C LEU A 30 1.03 5.05 -20.52
N SER A 31 -0.20 4.66 -20.16
CA SER A 31 -0.56 4.44 -18.75
C SER A 31 0.24 3.32 -18.10
N GLN A 32 0.64 2.28 -18.83
CA GLN A 32 1.45 1.18 -18.31
C GLN A 32 2.93 1.54 -18.20
N VAL A 33 3.45 2.35 -19.14
CA VAL A 33 4.85 2.82 -19.10
C VAL A 33 5.07 3.90 -18.03
N LEU A 34 4.09 4.77 -17.76
CA LEU A 34 4.18 5.76 -16.67
C LEU A 34 3.90 5.17 -15.29
N GLY A 35 3.22 4.02 -15.20
CA GLY A 35 2.89 3.36 -13.94
C GLY A 35 4.05 2.54 -13.34
N ASN A 36 5.04 2.16 -14.16
CA ASN A 36 6.22 1.45 -13.69
C ASN A 36 7.29 2.43 -13.23
N ASN A 37 7.09 2.99 -12.04
CA ASN A 37 8.20 3.44 -11.23
C ASN A 37 8.99 2.19 -10.81
N GLU A 38 9.92 1.73 -11.66
CA GLU A 38 10.95 0.79 -11.22
C GLU A 38 11.64 1.44 -10.01
N VAL A 39 11.53 0.79 -8.86
CA VAL A 39 12.15 1.24 -7.61
C VAL A 39 13.65 0.96 -7.75
N THR A 40 14.34 1.82 -8.49
CA THR A 40 15.79 1.76 -8.64
C THR A 40 16.42 2.19 -7.32
N GLY A 41 16.87 1.20 -6.56
CA GLY A 41 17.58 1.36 -5.30
C GLY A 41 16.71 1.00 -4.10
N PHE A 42 17.30 0.30 -3.13
CA PHE A 42 16.76 0.14 -1.78
C PHE A 42 16.58 1.54 -1.18
N LYS A 43 15.42 2.16 -1.45
CA LYS A 43 14.96 3.30 -0.69
C LYS A 43 14.61 2.76 0.69
N ASP A 44 15.09 3.47 1.70
CA ASP A 44 14.63 3.33 3.08
C ASP A 44 13.10 3.46 3.04
N THR A 45 12.42 2.32 3.01
CA THR A 45 11.00 2.27 2.66
C THR A 45 10.27 2.57 3.94
N GLN A 46 9.64 3.73 4.02
CA GLN A 46 8.85 4.10 5.19
C GLN A 46 7.66 3.15 5.30
N TYR A 47 7.74 2.20 6.24
CA TYR A 47 6.65 1.27 6.50
C TYR A 47 5.41 2.01 7.00
N GLN A 48 4.24 1.56 6.56
CA GLN A 48 2.95 1.99 7.07
C GLN A 48 2.57 1.09 8.25
N VAL A 49 2.64 1.64 9.46
CA VAL A 49 2.37 0.91 10.70
C VAL A 49 1.09 1.45 11.33
N MET A 50 0.14 0.57 11.62
CA MET A 50 -1.07 0.91 12.37
C MET A 50 -0.87 0.54 13.84
N ILE A 51 -1.15 1.45 14.76
CA ILE A 51 -1.00 1.22 16.20
C ILE A 51 -2.34 1.45 16.87
N LYS A 52 -2.83 0.45 17.60
CA LYS A 52 -3.94 0.59 18.55
C LYS A 52 -3.36 0.66 19.95
N ASP A 53 -3.53 1.81 20.56
CA ASP A 53 -3.10 2.07 21.92
C ASP A 53 -4.29 2.10 22.87
N GLU A 54 -4.40 1.08 23.71
CA GLU A 54 -5.41 1.00 24.78
C GLU A 54 -4.83 1.46 26.13
N SER A 55 -3.56 1.86 26.17
CA SER A 55 -2.91 2.36 27.40
C SER A 55 -3.23 3.83 27.70
N ASP A 56 -4.01 4.50 26.84
CA ASP A 56 -4.40 5.91 26.94
C ASP A 56 -3.19 6.85 27.20
N GLY A 57 -2.00 6.48 26.72
CA GLY A 57 -0.76 7.24 26.92
C GLY A 57 -0.18 7.15 28.35
N SER A 58 -0.64 6.22 29.18
CA SER A 58 -0.17 6.01 30.56
C SER A 58 1.30 5.55 30.64
N SER A 59 1.83 5.00 29.54
CA SER A 59 3.19 4.43 29.51
C SER A 59 4.18 5.33 28.76
N ASP A 60 5.16 5.88 29.49
CA ASP A 60 6.26 6.66 28.89
C ASP A 60 7.08 5.84 27.89
N ILE A 61 7.19 4.53 28.10
CA ILE A 61 7.94 3.60 27.24
C ILE A 61 7.21 3.43 25.90
N ILE A 62 5.88 3.29 25.93
CA ILE A 62 5.07 3.20 24.71
C ILE A 62 5.08 4.51 23.95
N ASN A 63 4.99 5.64 24.64
CA ASN A 63 5.09 6.95 24.00
C ASN A 63 6.45 7.12 23.30
N ALA A 64 7.54 6.66 23.92
CA ALA A 64 8.86 6.65 23.30
C ALA A 64 8.95 5.70 22.10
N LEU A 65 8.32 4.53 22.16
CA LEU A 65 8.23 3.58 21.04
C LEU A 65 7.48 4.19 19.85
N ILE A 66 6.32 4.79 20.09
CA ILE A 66 5.52 5.45 19.05
C ILE A 66 6.31 6.61 18.44
N ALA A 67 6.98 7.43 19.24
CA ALA A 67 7.81 8.53 18.77
C ALA A 67 9.00 8.06 17.92
N ALA A 68 9.64 6.95 18.30
CA ALA A 68 10.71 6.34 17.51
C ALA A 68 10.19 5.84 16.16
N LEU A 69 9.03 5.17 16.14
CA LEU A 69 8.41 4.68 14.90
C LEU A 69 7.97 5.84 13.98
N GLN A 70 7.43 6.93 14.54
CA GLN A 70 7.01 8.11 13.77
C GLN A 70 8.17 8.85 13.10
N LYS A 71 9.39 8.71 13.62
CA LYS A 71 10.58 9.39 13.08
C LYS A 71 10.94 8.86 11.69
N ASP A 72 10.89 7.54 11.53
CA ASP A 72 11.40 6.85 10.35
C ASP A 72 10.28 6.20 9.51
N HIS A 73 9.07 6.08 10.04
CA HIS A 73 7.94 5.36 9.42
C HIS A 73 6.62 6.14 9.47
N LYS A 74 5.65 5.73 8.66
CA LYS A 74 4.30 6.33 8.64
C LYS A 74 3.40 5.60 9.63
N VAL A 75 3.26 6.18 10.82
CA VAL A 75 2.45 5.61 11.90
C VAL A 75 1.03 6.18 11.88
N THR A 76 0.02 5.30 11.91
CA THR A 76 -1.38 5.67 12.07
C THR A 76 -1.92 5.14 13.40
N LEU A 77 -2.28 6.05 14.32
CA LEU A 77 -2.96 5.69 15.56
C LEU A 77 -4.43 5.41 15.28
N THR A 78 -4.96 4.32 15.83
CA THR A 78 -6.36 3.91 15.62
C THR A 78 -7.01 3.42 16.91
N THR A 79 -8.33 3.55 16.97
CA THR A 79 -9.20 2.91 17.96
C THR A 79 -10.06 1.81 17.34
N ASN A 80 -9.74 1.41 16.11
CA ASN A 80 -10.47 0.40 15.36
C ASN A 80 -10.44 -0.97 16.04
N SER A 81 -11.42 -1.81 15.70
CA SER A 81 -11.47 -3.19 16.19
C SER A 81 -10.29 -4.02 15.67
N ASP A 82 -9.89 -5.02 16.45
CA ASP A 82 -8.77 -5.89 16.09
C ASP A 82 -8.97 -6.58 14.74
N ASN A 83 -10.22 -6.93 14.42
CA ASN A 83 -10.57 -7.54 13.14
C ASN A 83 -10.30 -6.58 11.97
N SER A 84 -10.65 -5.31 12.11
CA SER A 84 -10.40 -4.29 11.08
C SER A 84 -8.91 -4.02 10.88
N MET A 85 -8.11 -4.11 11.94
CA MET A 85 -6.65 -3.98 11.84
C MET A 85 -6.04 -5.17 11.11
N LYS A 86 -6.50 -6.39 11.41
CA LYS A 86 -6.09 -7.60 10.69
C LYS A 86 -6.44 -7.53 9.21
N GLU A 87 -7.66 -7.11 8.90
CA GLU A 87 -8.11 -6.91 7.51
C GLU A 87 -7.21 -5.90 6.78
N ALA A 88 -6.80 -4.81 7.42
CA ALA A 88 -5.89 -3.83 6.82
C ALA A 88 -4.49 -4.42 6.55
N VAL A 89 -3.98 -5.28 7.44
CA VAL A 89 -2.71 -5.98 7.26
C VAL A 89 -2.79 -7.02 6.14
N TYR A 90 -3.85 -7.85 6.11
CA TYR A 90 -4.05 -8.86 5.06
C TYR A 90 -4.39 -8.23 3.70
N GLY A 91 -5.07 -7.10 3.69
CA GLY A 91 -5.39 -6.30 2.51
C GLY A 91 -4.19 -5.59 1.90
N ASN A 92 -3.02 -5.61 2.56
CA ASN A 92 -1.85 -4.79 2.23
C ASN A 92 -2.15 -3.28 2.25
N ASP A 93 -3.15 -2.84 3.01
CA ASP A 93 -3.43 -1.42 3.26
C ASP A 93 -2.38 -0.82 4.22
N VAL A 94 -1.83 -1.65 5.11
CA VAL A 94 -0.71 -1.34 6.00
C VAL A 94 0.30 -2.49 6.03
N ASP A 95 1.58 -2.16 6.26
CA ASP A 95 2.68 -3.13 6.32
C ASP A 95 2.74 -3.87 7.67
N GLY A 96 2.12 -3.32 8.71
CA GLY A 96 2.03 -3.98 10.01
C GLY A 96 1.06 -3.29 10.97
N ALA A 97 0.64 -4.05 11.97
CA ALA A 97 -0.24 -3.62 13.04
C ALA A 97 0.37 -3.95 14.41
N ILE A 98 0.24 -3.02 15.35
CA ILE A 98 0.72 -3.14 16.73
C ILE A 98 -0.48 -2.93 17.67
N TRP A 99 -0.70 -3.86 18.60
CA TRP A 99 -1.71 -3.76 19.65
C TRP A 99 -1.03 -3.61 21.01
N ILE A 100 -1.32 -2.48 21.64
CA ILE A 100 -0.81 -2.12 22.95
C ILE A 100 -1.96 -2.22 23.94
N PRO A 101 -1.95 -3.19 24.85
CA PRO A 101 -3.02 -3.38 25.83
C PRO A 101 -2.97 -2.32 26.92
N SER A 102 -4.07 -2.14 27.64
CA SER A 102 -4.17 -1.13 28.70
C SER A 102 -3.27 -1.39 29.92
N ASP A 103 -2.88 -2.65 30.16
CA ASP A 103 -2.03 -3.07 31.27
C ASP A 103 -0.54 -3.16 30.90
N VAL A 104 -0.13 -2.54 29.79
CA VAL A 104 1.21 -2.64 29.21
C VAL A 104 2.34 -2.34 30.20
N ASP A 105 2.20 -1.33 31.06
CA ASP A 105 3.22 -0.98 32.07
C ASP A 105 3.43 -2.09 33.10
N SER A 106 2.34 -2.71 33.56
CA SER A 106 2.41 -3.83 34.50
C SER A 106 3.13 -5.02 33.85
N ARG A 107 2.80 -5.31 32.59
CA ARG A 107 3.41 -6.42 31.83
C ARG A 107 4.90 -6.19 31.61
N ILE A 108 5.30 -4.96 31.24
CA ILE A 108 6.72 -4.59 31.12
C ILE A 108 7.46 -4.78 32.44
N ASN A 109 6.90 -4.28 33.55
CA ASN A 109 7.52 -4.38 34.87
C ASN A 109 7.63 -5.82 35.38
N ASN A 110 6.73 -6.70 34.96
CA ASN A 110 6.73 -8.12 35.31
C ASN A 110 7.56 -8.98 34.34
N GLY A 111 8.14 -8.39 33.28
CA GLY A 111 8.90 -9.11 32.26
C GLY A 111 8.04 -9.96 31.32
N GLU A 112 6.75 -9.65 31.21
CA GLU A 112 5.78 -10.34 30.35
C GLU A 112 5.73 -9.71 28.96
N ALA A 113 5.18 -10.45 27.99
CA ALA A 113 5.04 -9.97 26.61
C ALA A 113 4.06 -8.80 26.53
N ALA A 114 4.53 -7.56 26.42
CA ALA A 114 3.71 -6.37 26.62
C ALA A 114 2.85 -5.96 25.41
N VAL A 115 3.25 -6.32 24.19
CA VAL A 115 2.67 -5.81 22.94
C VAL A 115 2.49 -6.97 21.94
N THR A 116 1.42 -6.94 21.15
CA THR A 116 1.22 -7.88 20.03
C THR A 116 1.54 -7.18 18.71
N ILE A 117 2.24 -7.85 17.80
CA ILE A 117 2.64 -7.31 16.51
C ILE A 117 2.23 -8.29 15.41
N GLU A 118 1.61 -7.79 14.35
CA GLU A 118 1.30 -8.54 13.14
C GLU A 118 1.88 -7.78 11.93
N ILE A 119 2.55 -8.50 11.04
CA ILE A 119 3.26 -7.92 9.90
C ILE A 119 2.62 -8.44 8.62
N GLY A 120 2.20 -7.51 7.78
CA GLY A 120 1.62 -7.78 6.47
C GLY A 120 2.72 -8.18 5.52
N ASN A 121 2.55 -9.34 4.90
CA ASN A 121 3.49 -9.88 3.91
C ASN A 121 4.95 -9.81 4.40
N SER A 122 5.32 -10.72 5.32
CA SER A 122 6.74 -11.06 5.50
C SER A 122 7.29 -11.39 4.13
N LEU A 123 8.14 -10.50 3.60
CA LEU A 123 8.87 -10.72 2.37
C LEU A 123 9.66 -12.01 2.58
N ASN A 124 9.09 -13.12 2.13
CA ASN A 124 9.83 -14.31 1.76
C ASN A 124 10.73 -13.83 0.63
N GLY A 125 11.94 -13.45 1.00
CA GLY A 125 12.98 -13.06 0.07
C GLY A 125 13.18 -14.22 -0.90
N ASN A 126 12.86 -13.96 -2.16
CA ASN A 126 13.29 -14.77 -3.28
C ASN A 126 14.60 -14.18 -3.80
#